data_AF-A0A4R0G7M7-F1
#
_entry.id   AF-A0A4R0G7M7-F1
#
_cell.length_a   1.000
_cell.length_b   1.000
_cell.length_c   1.000
_cell.angle_alpha   90.00
_cell.angle_beta   90.00
_cell.angle_gamma   90.00
#
_symmetry.space_group_name_H-M   'P 1'
#
loop_
_entity.id
_entity.type
_entity.pdbx_description
1 polymer ?
#
loop_
_entity_poly.entity_id
_entity_poly.type
_entity_poly.pdbx_seq_one_letter_code
_entity_poly.pdbx_strand_id
1 'polypeptide(L)'
;EINNNLQRIRDLTVQAQNSSNSASDIDSIQAEVNQRMEEVNRVTTQTDFNGIKVLNTGSGSSSYNFQVGAKDGEQISISLTSSDSYNLYNATGATSQTSGQTINGTARTTAAEGFDVLSGTVSSAGVTNGSPLADIDAAIKAVDSQRSLLGASQNRFESTITNLNNTVNNLSSARSRIQDSDYA
;
A
#
# COMPACT_ATOMS: atom_id res chain seq x y z
N GLU A 1 -7.53 -0.07 6.19
CA GLU A 1 -6.40 -0.45 7.08
C GLU A 1 -5.14 0.35 6.82
N ILE A 2 -4.36 0.10 5.75
CA ILE A 2 -3.11 0.86 5.50
C ILE A 2 -3.35 2.38 5.48
N ASN A 3 -4.30 2.87 4.68
CA ASN A 3 -4.63 4.30 4.63
C ASN A 3 -5.04 4.87 6.00
N ASN A 4 -5.82 4.12 6.79
CA ASN A 4 -6.24 4.56 8.13
C ASN A 4 -5.05 4.70 9.09
N ASN A 5 -4.11 3.76 9.05
CA ASN A 5 -2.88 3.84 9.85
C ASN A 5 -2.00 5.01 9.39
N LEU A 6 -1.86 5.25 8.08
CA LEU A 6 -1.10 6.38 7.55
C LEU A 6 -1.73 7.73 7.92
N GLN A 7 -3.07 7.85 7.88
CA GLN A 7 -3.77 9.06 8.36
C GLN A 7 -3.56 9.26 9.86
N ARG A 8 -3.60 8.19 10.66
CA ARG A 8 -3.29 8.28 12.10
C ARG A 8 -1.84 8.74 12.32
N ILE A 9 -0.88 8.22 11.56
CA ILE A 9 0.53 8.65 11.61
C ILE A 9 0.65 10.13 11.23
N ARG A 10 -0.11 10.59 10.22
CA ARG A 10 -0.17 12.01 9.84
C ARG A 10 -0.64 12.88 11.00
N ASP A 11 -1.73 12.51 11.66
CA ASP A 11 -2.26 13.25 12.82
C ASP A 11 -1.25 13.29 13.96
N LEU A 12 -0.60 12.16 14.25
CA LEU A 12 0.45 12.06 15.27
C LEU A 12 1.68 12.91 14.90
N THR A 13 2.05 12.96 13.62
CA THR A 13 3.15 13.79 13.12
C THR A 13 2.84 15.27 13.32
N VAL A 14 1.62 15.72 13.02
CA VAL A 14 1.17 17.09 13.31
C VAL A 14 1.20 17.38 14.81
N GLN A 15 0.76 16.43 15.63
CA GLN A 15 0.81 16.56 17.09
C GLN A 15 2.25 16.71 17.59
N ALA A 16 3.19 15.90 17.10
CA ALA A 16 4.60 15.93 17.49
C ALA A 16 5.29 17.24 17.08
N GLN A 17 4.91 17.82 15.95
CA GLN A 17 5.47 19.07 15.43
C GLN A 17 5.06 20.33 16.21
N ASN A 18 4.17 20.21 17.21
CA ASN A 18 3.86 21.32 18.10
C ASN A 18 5.05 21.65 19.02
N SER A 19 5.58 22.87 18.93
CA SER A 19 6.82 23.30 19.60
C SER A 19 6.79 23.28 21.14
N SER A 20 5.62 23.13 21.76
CA SER A 20 5.49 23.03 23.22
C SER A 20 5.72 21.61 23.76
N ASN A 21 5.84 20.61 22.90
CA ASN A 21 6.03 19.23 23.34
C ASN A 21 7.40 19.02 23.96
N SER A 22 7.45 18.19 25.01
CA SER A 22 8.70 17.72 25.59
C SER A 22 9.28 16.54 24.79
N ALA A 23 10.56 16.23 25.02
CA ALA A 23 11.18 15.04 24.43
C ALA A 23 10.42 13.74 24.76
N SER A 24 9.90 13.61 25.99
CA SER A 24 9.11 12.45 26.41
C SER A 24 7.74 12.36 25.72
N ASP A 25 7.11 13.50 25.41
CA ASP A 25 5.84 13.52 24.66
C ASP A 25 6.08 13.04 23.23
N ILE A 26 7.15 13.54 22.60
CA ILE A 26 7.55 13.13 21.25
C ILE A 26 7.94 11.65 21.23
N ASP A 27 8.65 11.15 22.25
CA ASP A 27 8.99 9.73 22.37
C ASP A 27 7.76 8.83 22.48
N SER A 28 6.72 9.28 23.20
CA SER A 28 5.45 8.56 23.33
C SER A 28 4.71 8.52 21.99
N ILE A 29 4.68 9.66 21.29
CA ILE A 29 4.09 9.75 19.94
C ILE A 29 4.87 8.88 18.95
N GLN A 30 6.20 8.91 18.98
CA GLN A 30 7.05 8.08 18.12
C GLN A 30 6.83 6.59 18.36
N ALA A 31 6.64 6.17 19.62
CA ALA A 31 6.33 4.77 19.93
C ALA A 31 4.98 4.33 19.32
N GLU A 32 3.94 5.17 19.38
CA GLU A 32 2.68 4.89 18.69
C GLU A 32 2.88 4.83 17.17
N VAL A 33 3.65 5.76 16.60
CA VAL A 33 3.95 5.77 15.16
C VAL A 33 4.69 4.51 14.73
N ASN A 34 5.68 4.04 15.48
CA ASN A 34 6.39 2.79 15.18
C ASN A 34 5.42 1.60 15.13
N GLN A 35 4.53 1.44 16.11
CA GLN A 35 3.53 0.37 16.11
C GLN A 35 2.58 0.45 14.89
N ARG A 36 2.22 1.66 14.46
CA ARG A 36 1.39 1.85 13.27
C ARG A 36 2.15 1.51 11.99
N MET A 37 3.44 1.85 11.92
CA MET A 37 4.32 1.50 10.81
C MET A 37 4.55 -0.02 10.73
N GLU A 38 4.74 -0.68 11.87
CA GLU A 38 4.78 -2.14 11.97
C GLU A 38 3.49 -2.77 11.43
N GLU A 39 2.32 -2.22 11.79
CA GLU A 39 1.04 -2.71 11.28
C GLU A 39 0.89 -2.48 9.77
N VAL A 40 1.32 -1.34 9.24
CA VAL A 40 1.38 -1.09 7.79
C VAL A 40 2.27 -2.14 7.11
N ASN A 41 3.45 -2.41 7.66
CA ASN A 41 4.35 -3.43 7.15
C ASN A 41 3.75 -4.84 7.23
N ARG A 42 3.10 -5.18 8.35
CA ARG A 42 2.44 -6.45 8.56
C ARG A 42 1.36 -6.68 7.53
N VAL A 43 0.46 -5.72 7.31
CA VAL A 43 -0.58 -5.83 6.28
C VAL A 43 0.04 -5.94 4.89
N THR A 44 1.07 -5.15 4.59
CA THR A 44 1.76 -5.17 3.29
C THR A 44 2.42 -6.52 2.98
N THR A 45 3.14 -7.07 3.94
CA THR A 45 3.93 -8.31 3.78
C THR A 45 3.10 -9.58 3.97
N GLN A 46 2.02 -9.53 4.76
CA GLN A 46 1.21 -10.70 5.06
C GLN A 46 0.04 -10.88 4.11
N THR A 47 -0.53 -9.82 3.52
CA THR A 47 -1.70 -9.96 2.63
C THR A 47 -1.38 -10.84 1.43
N ASP A 48 -2.12 -11.94 1.31
CA ASP A 48 -2.06 -12.84 0.18
C ASP A 48 -3.45 -13.12 -0.42
N PHE A 49 -3.44 -13.49 -1.70
CA PHE A 49 -4.58 -14.06 -2.38
C PHE A 49 -4.13 -15.37 -3.03
N ASN A 50 -4.72 -16.48 -2.58
CA ASN A 50 -4.35 -17.82 -3.04
C ASN A 50 -2.83 -18.10 -2.91
N GLY A 51 -2.22 -17.67 -1.79
CA GLY A 51 -0.78 -17.82 -1.53
C GLY A 51 0.14 -16.83 -2.25
N ILE A 52 -0.39 -15.99 -3.15
CA ILE A 52 0.38 -14.94 -3.82
C ILE A 52 0.39 -13.68 -2.96
N LYS A 53 1.58 -13.20 -2.59
CA LYS A 53 1.75 -11.95 -1.86
C LYS A 53 1.43 -10.76 -2.75
N VAL A 54 0.16 -10.34 -2.72
CA VAL A 54 -0.35 -9.33 -3.63
C VAL A 54 0.26 -7.96 -3.35
N LEU A 55 0.37 -7.53 -2.08
CA LEU A 55 0.81 -6.16 -1.76
C LEU A 55 2.33 -6.01 -1.58
N ASN A 56 3.07 -7.10 -1.38
CA ASN A 56 4.51 -7.06 -1.13
C ASN A 56 5.31 -7.02 -2.44
N THR A 57 5.45 -5.83 -3.03
CA THR A 57 6.16 -5.61 -4.31
C THR A 57 7.59 -5.08 -4.13
N GLY A 58 7.98 -4.73 -2.90
CA GLY A 58 9.26 -4.12 -2.56
C GLY A 58 9.48 -2.81 -3.31
N SER A 59 10.71 -2.61 -3.78
CA SER A 59 11.11 -1.44 -4.56
C SER A 59 10.62 -1.47 -6.02
N GLY A 60 9.98 -2.55 -6.45
CA GLY A 60 9.55 -2.78 -7.83
C GLY A 60 8.03 -2.73 -8.01
N SER A 61 7.55 -2.78 -9.25
CA SER A 61 6.13 -2.93 -9.56
C SER A 61 5.82 -4.39 -9.92
N SER A 62 4.64 -4.87 -9.55
CA SER A 62 4.14 -6.19 -9.92
C SER A 62 2.94 -6.07 -10.85
N SER A 63 2.86 -6.91 -11.88
CA SER A 63 1.70 -6.98 -12.77
C SER A 63 1.11 -8.37 -12.78
N TYR A 64 -0.22 -8.43 -12.63
CA TYR A 64 -1.00 -9.66 -12.61
C TYR A 64 -1.93 -9.67 -13.82
N ASN A 65 -1.71 -10.61 -14.72
CA ASN A 65 -2.49 -10.74 -15.93
C ASN A 65 -3.59 -11.79 -15.75
N PHE A 66 -4.81 -11.43 -16.13
CA PHE A 66 -5.97 -12.29 -16.08
C PHE A 66 -6.47 -12.53 -17.50
N GLN A 67 -6.43 -13.79 -17.94
CA GLN A 67 -7.04 -14.21 -19.19
C GLN A 67 -8.56 -14.15 -19.04
N VAL A 68 -9.19 -13.30 -19.84
CA VAL A 68 -10.65 -13.06 -19.78
C VAL A 68 -11.36 -13.42 -21.07
N GLY A 69 -10.63 -13.60 -22.18
CA GLY A 69 -11.19 -14.05 -23.45
C GLY A 69 -10.87 -15.50 -23.78
N ALA A 70 -11.43 -15.98 -24.88
CA ALA A 70 -11.26 -17.35 -25.34
C ALA A 70 -9.95 -17.56 -26.12
N LYS A 71 -9.32 -16.48 -26.60
CA LYS A 71 -8.06 -16.52 -27.35
C LYS A 71 -6.90 -16.02 -26.52
N ASP A 72 -5.73 -16.58 -26.75
CA ASP A 72 -4.49 -16.16 -26.08
C ASP A 72 -4.24 -14.65 -26.26
N GLY A 73 -3.91 -13.99 -25.16
CA GLY A 73 -3.61 -12.55 -25.13
C GLY A 73 -4.82 -11.65 -24.88
N GLU A 74 -6.04 -12.19 -24.85
CA GLU A 74 -7.24 -11.45 -24.41
C GLU A 74 -7.25 -11.30 -22.87
N GLN A 75 -6.41 -10.40 -22.37
CA GLN A 75 -6.10 -10.25 -20.94
C GLN A 75 -6.48 -8.89 -20.38
N ILE A 76 -6.76 -8.87 -19.07
CA ILE A 76 -6.81 -7.66 -18.26
C ILE A 76 -5.66 -7.73 -17.26
N SER A 77 -4.82 -6.71 -17.25
CA SER A 77 -3.69 -6.59 -16.33
C SER A 77 -4.03 -5.68 -15.15
N ILE A 78 -3.71 -6.14 -13.94
CA ILE A 78 -3.70 -5.31 -12.73
C ILE A 78 -2.25 -5.03 -12.38
N SER A 79 -1.88 -3.76 -12.33
CA SER A 79 -0.52 -3.35 -11.92
C SER A 79 -0.54 -2.78 -10.50
N LEU A 80 0.38 -3.25 -9.67
CA LEU A 80 0.63 -2.71 -8.35
C LEU A 80 1.99 -2.01 -8.35
N THR A 81 2.03 -0.77 -7.86
CA THR A 81 3.27 -0.01 -7.72
C THR A 81 4.11 -0.53 -6.55
N SER A 82 5.33 -0.01 -6.42
CA SER A 82 6.24 -0.32 -5.31
C SER A 82 5.57 -0.13 -3.94
N SER A 83 5.67 -1.15 -3.10
CA SER A 83 5.18 -1.10 -1.73
C SER A 83 6.00 -0.15 -0.86
N ASP A 84 7.28 0.03 -1.19
CA ASP A 84 8.17 0.97 -0.49
C ASP A 84 7.70 2.43 -0.64
N SER A 85 6.85 2.72 -1.64
CA SER A 85 6.25 4.05 -1.80
C SER A 85 5.26 4.44 -0.69
N TYR A 86 4.75 3.46 0.08
CA TYR A 86 3.84 3.71 1.20
C TYR A 86 4.18 2.95 2.49
N ASN A 87 4.97 1.88 2.40
CA ASN A 87 5.49 1.14 3.54
C ASN A 87 6.88 1.67 3.92
N LEU A 88 6.92 2.71 4.75
CA LEU A 88 8.16 3.36 5.18
C LEU A 88 8.84 2.60 6.34
N TYR A 89 8.33 1.45 6.74
CA TYR A 89 8.86 0.70 7.88
C TYR A 89 10.22 0.08 7.56
N ASN A 90 11.14 0.11 8.52
CA ASN A 90 12.43 -0.55 8.39
C ASN A 90 12.84 -1.27 9.68
N ALA A 91 12.75 -2.61 9.68
CA ALA A 91 13.11 -3.46 10.83
C ALA A 91 14.63 -3.63 11.02
N THR A 92 15.40 -3.60 9.93
CA THR A 92 16.84 -3.84 9.93
C THR A 92 17.58 -2.51 9.89
N GLY A 93 17.94 -1.98 11.07
CA GLY A 93 19.00 -0.98 11.16
C GLY A 93 18.57 0.46 11.48
N ALA A 94 17.41 0.69 12.10
CA ALA A 94 17.26 1.87 12.94
C ALA A 94 17.98 1.68 14.31
N THR A 95 19.21 1.16 14.29
CA THR A 95 20.10 1.29 15.44
C THR A 95 20.44 2.77 15.61
N SER A 96 19.70 3.42 16.51
CA SER A 96 20.09 4.58 17.30
C SER A 96 20.64 5.80 16.54
N GLN A 97 19.80 6.69 15.95
CA GLN A 97 20.25 8.08 15.69
C GLN A 97 19.19 9.21 15.84
N THR A 98 17.89 8.94 15.98
CA THR A 98 16.95 9.95 16.55
C THR A 98 16.95 9.93 18.08
N SER A 99 17.26 8.79 18.69
CA SER A 99 17.64 8.73 20.10
C SER A 99 18.88 9.59 20.31
N GLY A 100 18.80 10.57 21.23
CA GLY A 100 19.84 11.56 21.44
C GLY A 100 19.56 12.94 20.83
N GLN A 101 18.59 13.07 19.91
CA GLN A 101 18.11 14.39 19.51
C GLN A 101 17.56 15.12 20.75
N THR A 102 18.05 16.33 20.97
CA THR A 102 17.70 17.09 22.17
C THR A 102 16.57 18.06 21.85
N ILE A 103 15.46 17.93 22.58
CA ILE A 103 14.32 18.83 22.55
C ILE A 103 14.29 19.55 23.90
N ASN A 104 14.44 20.87 23.89
CA ASN A 104 14.42 21.72 25.08
C ASN A 104 15.39 21.27 26.19
N GLY A 105 16.56 20.74 25.81
CA GLY A 105 17.59 20.28 26.75
C GLY A 105 17.46 18.82 27.20
N THR A 106 16.41 18.11 26.78
CA THR A 106 16.21 16.69 27.08
C THR A 106 16.39 15.84 25.81
N ALA A 107 17.19 14.78 25.90
CA ALA A 107 17.39 13.84 24.80
C ALA A 107 16.17 12.91 24.64
N ARG A 108 15.76 12.69 23.40
CA ARG A 108 14.83 11.62 23.00
C ARG A 108 15.46 10.25 23.20
N THR A 109 14.65 9.25 23.50
CA THR A 109 15.05 7.88 23.82
C THR A 109 14.41 6.84 22.91
N THR A 110 13.30 7.17 22.25
CA THR A 110 12.62 6.27 21.30
C THR A 110 13.26 6.41 19.92
N ALA A 111 13.74 5.30 19.36
CA ALA A 111 14.24 5.26 17.99
C ALA A 111 13.09 5.22 16.97
N ALA A 112 13.31 5.78 15.79
CA ALA A 112 12.37 5.75 14.68
C ALA A 112 12.58 4.52 13.79
N GLU A 113 11.52 3.76 13.47
CA GLU A 113 11.61 2.53 12.68
C GLU A 113 11.31 2.77 11.18
N GLY A 114 12.15 3.60 10.54
CA GLY A 114 12.01 3.98 9.14
C GLY A 114 11.28 5.31 8.89
N PHE A 115 10.58 5.84 9.89
CA PHE A 115 9.97 7.17 9.87
C PHE A 115 10.05 7.85 11.24
N ASP A 116 10.55 9.08 11.27
CA ASP A 116 10.61 9.95 12.45
C ASP A 116 9.60 11.10 12.35
N VAL A 117 8.87 11.34 13.44
CA VAL A 117 7.81 12.35 13.47
C VAL A 117 8.30 13.80 13.37
N LEU A 118 9.59 14.07 13.59
CA LEU A 118 10.21 15.39 13.43
C LEU A 118 11.03 15.51 12.14
N SER A 119 11.66 14.41 11.71
CA SER A 119 12.71 14.42 10.67
C SER A 119 12.34 13.66 9.40
N GLY A 120 11.20 12.97 9.38
CA GLY A 120 10.64 12.28 8.22
C GLY A 120 11.26 10.91 7.99
N THR A 121 11.34 10.51 6.74
CA THR A 121 11.90 9.22 6.32
C THR A 121 13.32 8.99 6.84
N VAL A 122 13.55 7.79 7.37
CA VAL A 122 14.82 7.34 7.93
C VAL A 122 15.34 6.20 7.06
N SER A 123 16.46 6.43 6.39
CA SER A 123 17.13 5.39 5.60
C SER A 123 17.70 4.28 6.49
N SER A 124 18.07 3.14 5.88
CA SER A 124 18.79 2.06 6.55
C SER A 124 20.16 2.44 7.13
N ALA A 125 20.74 3.55 6.67
CA ALA A 125 21.96 4.13 7.24
C ALA A 125 21.69 5.10 8.42
N GLY A 126 20.43 5.25 8.84
CA GLY A 126 20.02 6.18 9.89
C GLY A 126 20.01 7.65 9.47
N VAL A 127 20.20 7.94 8.18
CA VAL A 127 20.10 9.31 7.64
C VAL A 127 18.63 9.69 7.52
N THR A 128 18.25 10.80 8.16
CA THR A 128 16.96 11.47 7.98
C THR A 128 17.06 12.38 6.75
N ASN A 129 16.24 12.13 5.74
CA ASN A 129 16.26 12.94 4.52
C ASN A 129 14.84 13.13 4.00
N GLY A 130 14.02 13.80 4.82
CA GLY A 130 12.60 13.87 4.55
C GLY A 130 11.95 15.10 5.16
N SER A 131 10.69 15.30 4.77
CA SER A 131 9.79 16.25 5.41
C SER A 131 8.62 15.43 5.96
N PRO A 132 8.47 15.26 7.29
CA PRO A 132 7.56 14.28 7.87
C PRO A 132 6.16 14.26 7.25
N LEU A 133 5.53 15.44 7.11
CA LEU A 133 4.21 15.55 6.52
C LEU A 133 4.20 15.27 5.02
N ALA A 134 5.21 15.73 4.27
CA ALA A 134 5.29 15.48 2.83
C ALA A 134 5.52 13.99 2.53
N ASP A 135 6.33 13.33 3.34
CA ASP A 135 6.63 11.90 3.21
C ASP A 135 5.37 11.05 3.46
N ILE A 136 4.62 11.36 4.53
CA ILE A 136 3.35 10.67 4.83
C ILE A 136 2.26 11.01 3.81
N ASP A 137 2.18 12.25 3.34
CA ASP A 137 1.23 12.64 2.28
C ASP A 137 1.55 11.92 0.96
N ALA A 138 2.83 11.73 0.65
CA ALA A 138 3.26 10.93 -0.50
C ALA A 138 2.85 9.45 -0.35
N ALA A 139 3.04 8.87 0.84
CA ALA A 139 2.62 7.51 1.15
C ALA A 139 1.10 7.31 1.02
N ILE A 140 0.30 8.23 1.57
CA ILE A 140 -1.17 8.23 1.47
C ILE A 140 -1.59 8.30 -0.01
N LYS A 141 -0.99 9.21 -0.77
CA LYS A 141 -1.28 9.37 -2.20
C LYS A 141 -0.95 8.12 -3.00
N ALA A 142 0.14 7.43 -2.68
CA ALA A 142 0.49 6.16 -3.33
C ALA A 142 -0.58 5.10 -3.08
N VAL A 143 -1.06 4.96 -1.84
CA VAL A 143 -2.15 4.04 -1.48
C VAL A 143 -3.46 4.40 -2.20
N ASP A 144 -3.80 5.68 -2.25
CA ASP A 144 -5.04 6.14 -2.91
C ASP A 144 -5.01 5.93 -4.42
N SER A 145 -3.86 6.18 -5.06
CA SER A 145 -3.66 5.88 -6.48
C SER A 145 -3.84 4.39 -6.75
N GLN A 146 -3.25 3.53 -5.92
CA GLN A 146 -3.37 2.09 -6.05
C GLN A 146 -4.82 1.61 -5.88
N ARG A 147 -5.55 2.15 -4.90
CA ARG A 147 -6.96 1.84 -4.67
C ARG A 147 -7.85 2.29 -5.83
N SER A 148 -7.59 3.46 -6.38
CA SER A 148 -8.29 3.98 -7.56
C SER A 148 -8.12 3.05 -8.76
N LEU A 149 -6.90 2.61 -9.04
CA LEU A 149 -6.61 1.66 -10.12
C LEU A 149 -7.33 0.31 -9.91
N LEU A 150 -7.35 -0.20 -8.67
CA LEU A 150 -8.06 -1.44 -8.34
C LEU A 150 -9.57 -1.30 -8.54
N GLY A 151 -10.17 -0.17 -8.16
CA GLY A 151 -11.58 0.12 -8.42
C GLY A 151 -11.90 0.20 -9.91
N ALA A 152 -11.04 0.87 -10.70
CA ALA A 152 -11.18 0.90 -12.16
C ALA A 152 -11.07 -0.51 -12.78
N SER A 153 -10.16 -1.34 -12.27
CA SER A 153 -9.99 -2.72 -12.70
C SER A 153 -11.24 -3.55 -12.38
N GLN A 154 -11.84 -3.39 -11.19
CA GLN A 154 -13.10 -4.05 -10.82
C GLN A 154 -14.23 -3.69 -11.81
N ASN A 155 -14.40 -2.41 -12.11
CA ASN A 155 -15.40 -1.96 -13.10
C ASN A 155 -15.16 -2.58 -14.49
N ARG A 156 -13.89 -2.71 -14.88
CA ARG A 156 -13.50 -3.33 -16.15
C ARG A 156 -13.81 -4.82 -16.18
N PHE A 157 -13.55 -5.54 -15.08
CA PHE A 157 -13.91 -6.96 -14.96
C PHE A 157 -15.42 -7.16 -15.01
N GLU A 158 -16.21 -6.34 -14.31
CA GLU A 158 -17.68 -6.44 -14.31
C GLU A 158 -18.27 -6.25 -15.72
N SER A 159 -17.79 -5.24 -16.44
CA SER A 159 -18.21 -5.00 -17.84
C SER A 159 -17.81 -6.16 -18.75
N THR A 160 -16.61 -6.70 -18.55
CA THR A 160 -16.11 -7.85 -19.32
C THR A 160 -16.94 -9.10 -19.04
N ILE A 161 -17.28 -9.38 -17.78
CA ILE A 161 -18.16 -10.49 -17.38
C ILE A 161 -19.53 -10.36 -18.04
N THR A 162 -20.12 -9.16 -18.02
CA THR A 162 -21.41 -8.89 -18.68
C THR A 162 -21.34 -9.16 -20.18
N ASN A 163 -20.26 -8.71 -20.84
CA ASN A 163 -20.06 -8.96 -22.27
C ASN A 163 -19.88 -10.45 -22.58
N LEU A 164 -19.08 -11.16 -21.78
CA LEU A 164 -18.84 -12.60 -21.95
C LEU A 164 -20.14 -13.40 -21.77
N ASN A 165 -20.95 -13.09 -20.76
CA ASN A 165 -22.25 -13.75 -20.56
C ASN A 165 -23.17 -13.57 -21.77
N ASN A 166 -23.24 -12.36 -22.33
CA ASN A 166 -24.03 -12.12 -23.55
C ASN A 166 -23.49 -12.92 -24.74
N THR A 167 -22.17 -12.95 -24.91
CA THR A 167 -21.51 -13.73 -25.97
C THR A 167 -21.78 -15.23 -25.82
N VAL A 168 -21.67 -15.76 -24.60
CA VAL A 168 -21.95 -17.17 -24.29
C VAL A 168 -23.41 -17.52 -24.55
N ASN A 169 -24.36 -16.67 -24.15
CA ASN A 169 -25.80 -16.91 -24.41
C ASN A 169 -26.11 -16.93 -25.92
N ASN A 170 -25.55 -15.98 -26.67
CA ASN A 170 -25.72 -15.92 -28.13
C ASN A 170 -25.08 -17.13 -28.81
N LEU A 171 -23.88 -17.52 -28.41
CA LEU A 171 -23.17 -18.66 -28.99
C LEU A 171 -23.84 -20.00 -28.64
N SER A 172 -24.31 -20.15 -27.41
CA SER A 172 -25.08 -21.32 -26.98
C SER A 172 -26.37 -21.47 -27.79
N SER A 173 -27.11 -20.37 -27.99
CA SER A 173 -28.33 -20.34 -28.82
C SER A 173 -28.05 -20.69 -30.29
N ALA A 174 -26.97 -20.13 -30.85
CA ALA A 174 -26.55 -20.44 -32.22
C ALA A 174 -26.16 -21.92 -32.37
N ARG A 175 -25.41 -22.46 -31.41
CA ARG A 175 -25.02 -23.88 -31.39
C ARG A 175 -26.23 -24.80 -31.28
N SER A 176 -27.19 -24.49 -30.42
CA SER A 176 -28.43 -25.27 -30.28
C SER A 176 -29.19 -25.34 -31.61
N ARG A 177 -29.34 -24.21 -32.33
CA ARG A 177 -30.02 -24.19 -33.64
C ARG A 177 -29.33 -25.02 -34.71
N ILE A 178 -27.99 -24.99 -34.73
CA ILE A 178 -27.21 -25.81 -35.66
C ILE A 178 -27.39 -27.30 -35.33
N GLN A 179 -27.29 -27.66 -34.05
CA GLN A 179 -27.42 -29.05 -33.61
C GLN A 179 -28.85 -29.58 -33.80
N ASP A 180 -29.88 -28.78 -33.50
CA ASP A 180 -31.28 -29.15 -33.72
C ASP A 180 -31.59 -29.33 -35.21
N SER A 181 -31.00 -28.50 -36.08
CA SER A 181 -31.14 -28.64 -37.54
C SER A 181 -30.38 -29.84 -38.12
N ASP A 182 -29.31 -30.29 -37.46
CA ASP A 182 -28.55 -31.49 -37.87
C ASP A 182 -29.28 -32.78 -37.44
N TYR A 183 -30.13 -32.70 -36.41
CA TYR A 183 -30.91 -33.83 -35.91
C TYR A 183 -32.28 -34.00 -36.59
N ALA A 184 -32.82 -32.93 -37.18
CA ALA A 184 -34.13 -32.90 -37.85
C ALA A 184 -34.05 -33.37 -39.31
#